data_AF-A0A496SQ82-F1
#
_entry.id   AF-A0A496SQ82-F1
#
_cell.length_a   1.000
_cell.length_b   1.000
_cell.length_c   1.000
_cell.angle_alpha   90.00
_cell.angle_beta   90.00
_cell.angle_gamma   90.00
#
_symmetry.space_group_name_H-M   'P 1'
#
loop_
_entity.id
_entity.type
_entity.pdbx_description
1 polymer ?
#
loop_
_entity_poly.entity_id
_entity_poly.type
_entity_poly.pdbx_seq_one_letter_code
_entity_poly.pdbx_strand_id
1 'polypeptide(L)'
;AYDYVNDYYHYLSGFFNRPQTSLDTVDGKHEYGASVFAHYLAKRFGKDVIRRVWERIGQKGTASLSVFDEVIPGGMASAMEEFSLWNCYTGSRADTVRYYPEGAHYPEVAFQAVHKQYPAEGSGSVGHLAASYVGFKPQKEAVGGLRIDPHGSRGNWSFQVSCFPSEERPLTTTDVAAWNRYTQIVLILTQTSFKGGPFSYSYWAEFDPDLTGKEPLTAVLRQNWPNPFDIRETSKTTIPFDLASPADVILSIYSVNGQLVRREELGPLSPNSYHNLSWDGKDQQGRPVASGIYFYQIKANNFTDTRKMLLIK
;
A
#
# COMPACT_ATOMS: atom_id res chain seq x y z
N ALA A 1 19.46 14.02 -21.47
CA ALA A 1 18.97 12.68 -21.05
C ALA A 1 17.53 12.58 -21.49
N TYR A 2 17.07 11.40 -21.90
CA TYR A 2 15.66 11.22 -22.26
C TYR A 2 14.87 10.99 -20.98
N ASP A 3 14.36 12.06 -20.37
CA ASP A 3 13.69 12.03 -19.05
C ASP A 3 12.40 11.17 -19.03
N TYR A 4 11.98 10.65 -20.19
CA TYR A 4 10.80 9.81 -20.39
C TYR A 4 11.12 8.33 -20.63
N VAL A 5 12.40 7.93 -20.68
CA VAL A 5 12.80 6.53 -20.85
C VAL A 5 13.20 5.95 -19.49
N ASN A 6 12.27 5.22 -18.87
CA ASN A 6 12.50 4.50 -17.63
C ASN A 6 12.85 3.03 -17.93
N ASP A 7 14.01 2.81 -18.54
CA ASP A 7 14.53 1.49 -18.87
C ASP A 7 14.63 0.57 -17.64
N TYR A 8 14.85 1.16 -16.46
CA TYR A 8 15.02 0.42 -15.23
C TYR A 8 13.77 -0.38 -14.80
N TYR A 9 12.58 0.01 -15.26
CA TYR A 9 11.33 -0.73 -14.99
C TYR A 9 11.42 -2.19 -15.44
N HIS A 10 12.16 -2.48 -16.51
CA HIS A 10 12.33 -3.85 -17.01
C HIS A 10 13.05 -4.76 -16.00
N TYR A 11 13.94 -4.20 -15.17
CA TYR A 11 14.70 -4.97 -14.19
C TYR A 11 13.94 -5.20 -12.89
N LEU A 12 12.93 -4.38 -12.57
CA LEU A 12 12.19 -4.47 -11.31
C LEU A 12 11.55 -5.83 -11.09
N SER A 13 11.13 -6.50 -12.16
CA SER A 13 10.57 -7.86 -12.10
C SER A 13 11.54 -8.89 -11.49
N GLY A 14 12.86 -8.71 -11.65
CA GLY A 14 13.89 -9.56 -11.05
C GLY A 14 13.91 -9.51 -9.51
N PHE A 15 13.43 -8.41 -8.94
CA PHE A 15 13.26 -8.23 -7.50
C PHE A 15 11.86 -8.62 -7.03
N PHE A 16 10.82 -8.01 -7.60
CA PHE A 16 9.43 -8.16 -7.14
C PHE A 16 8.86 -9.57 -7.32
N ASN A 17 9.36 -10.37 -8.26
CA ASN A 17 8.94 -11.77 -8.42
C ASN A 17 9.60 -12.74 -7.43
N ARG A 18 10.68 -12.32 -6.78
CA ARG A 18 11.45 -13.16 -5.84
C ARG A 18 11.84 -12.36 -4.58
N PRO A 19 10.88 -11.73 -3.89
CA PRO A 19 11.18 -10.82 -2.78
C PRO A 19 11.85 -11.50 -1.58
N GLN A 20 11.77 -12.83 -1.50
CA GLN A 20 12.44 -13.65 -0.49
C GLN A 20 13.96 -13.79 -0.71
N THR A 21 14.47 -13.31 -1.85
CA THR A 21 15.90 -13.31 -2.19
C THR A 21 16.58 -12.13 -1.49
N SER A 22 17.77 -12.36 -0.91
CA SER A 22 18.54 -11.31 -0.22
C SER A 22 18.79 -10.10 -1.09
N LEU A 23 18.60 -8.91 -0.53
CA LEU A 23 18.73 -7.63 -1.24
C LEU A 23 20.07 -7.46 -2.00
N ASP A 24 21.15 -8.05 -1.48
CA ASP A 24 22.50 -7.99 -2.04
C ASP A 24 22.86 -9.19 -2.94
N THR A 25 21.87 -10.00 -3.34
CA THR A 25 22.09 -11.12 -4.26
C THR A 25 22.48 -10.62 -5.65
N VAL A 26 23.56 -11.19 -6.19
CA VAL A 26 24.04 -10.92 -7.55
C VAL A 26 23.84 -12.18 -8.40
N ASP A 27 22.80 -12.18 -9.23
CA ASP A 27 22.42 -13.33 -10.08
C ASP A 27 22.18 -12.97 -11.56
N GLY A 28 22.54 -11.74 -11.97
CA GLY A 28 22.36 -11.21 -13.31
C GLY A 28 20.99 -10.57 -13.55
N LYS A 29 20.08 -10.60 -12.55
CA LYS A 29 18.72 -10.06 -12.64
C LYS A 29 18.30 -9.35 -11.36
N HIS A 30 18.51 -9.99 -10.21
CA HIS A 30 18.03 -9.50 -8.92
C HIS A 30 18.67 -8.16 -8.54
N GLU A 31 19.99 -8.02 -8.73
CA GLU A 31 20.76 -6.83 -8.36
C GLU A 31 20.30 -5.56 -9.10
N TYR A 32 19.85 -5.69 -10.36
CA TYR A 32 19.33 -4.57 -11.12
C TYR A 32 17.93 -4.15 -10.64
N GLY A 33 17.08 -5.12 -10.27
CA GLY A 33 15.78 -4.85 -9.67
C GLY A 33 15.87 -4.30 -8.24
N ALA A 34 16.88 -4.73 -7.47
CA ALA A 34 17.14 -4.27 -6.11
C ALA A 34 17.47 -2.77 -6.02
N SER A 35 17.76 -2.11 -7.16
CA SER A 35 17.88 -0.65 -7.26
C SER A 35 16.67 0.11 -6.70
N VAL A 36 15.49 -0.51 -6.65
CA VAL A 36 14.28 0.06 -6.02
C VAL A 36 14.49 0.41 -4.54
N PHE A 37 15.41 -0.25 -3.84
CA PHE A 37 15.79 0.13 -2.48
C PHE A 37 16.39 1.55 -2.43
N ALA A 38 17.17 1.94 -3.43
CA ALA A 38 17.72 3.29 -3.53
C ALA A 38 16.61 4.34 -3.75
N HIS A 39 15.53 3.97 -4.46
CA HIS A 39 14.37 4.84 -4.68
C HIS A 39 13.62 5.08 -3.37
N TYR A 40 13.43 4.02 -2.58
CA TYR A 40 12.91 4.10 -1.22
C TYR A 40 13.78 5.05 -0.37
N LEU A 41 15.09 4.80 -0.30
CA LEU A 41 16.01 5.62 0.50
C LEU A 41 15.96 7.10 0.10
N ALA A 42 15.97 7.39 -1.20
CA ALA A 42 15.94 8.75 -1.72
C ALA A 42 14.64 9.49 -1.37
N LYS A 43 13.49 8.82 -1.48
CA LYS A 43 12.19 9.40 -1.12
C LYS A 43 12.05 9.58 0.40
N ARG A 44 12.54 8.61 1.18
CA ARG A 44 12.36 8.56 2.65
C ARG A 44 13.33 9.44 3.43
N PHE A 45 14.59 9.52 2.98
CA PHE A 45 15.69 10.19 3.70
C PHE A 45 16.37 11.30 2.90
N GLY A 46 15.91 11.56 1.67
CA GLY A 46 16.53 12.53 0.76
C GLY A 46 17.58 11.90 -0.15
N LYS A 47 17.77 12.47 -1.34
CA LYS A 47 18.71 11.96 -2.37
C LYS A 47 20.17 11.92 -1.91
N ASP A 48 20.54 12.74 -0.92
CA ASP A 48 21.89 12.81 -0.37
C ASP A 48 22.28 11.57 0.46
N VAL A 49 21.31 10.78 0.94
CA VAL A 49 21.58 9.59 1.76
C VAL A 49 22.48 8.59 1.03
N ILE A 50 22.28 8.41 -0.28
CA ILE A 50 23.08 7.49 -1.11
C ILE A 50 24.53 7.99 -1.17
N ARG A 51 24.74 9.30 -1.38
CA ARG A 51 26.07 9.91 -1.35
C ARG A 51 26.74 9.72 0.01
N ARG A 52 26.00 9.93 1.11
CA ARG A 52 26.53 9.73 2.48
C ARG A 52 26.95 8.28 2.73
N VAL A 53 26.20 7.30 2.21
CA VAL A 53 26.60 5.89 2.28
C VAL A 53 27.93 5.65 1.55
N TRP A 54 28.06 6.15 0.31
CA TRP A 54 29.31 6.00 -0.45
C TRP A 54 30.51 6.68 0.21
N GLU A 55 30.34 7.88 0.76
CA GLU A 55 31.38 8.58 1.51
C GLU A 55 31.81 7.77 2.73
N ARG A 56 30.85 7.17 3.43
CA ARG A 56 31.15 6.35 4.61
C ARG A 56 31.84 5.04 4.26
N ILE A 57 31.45 4.39 3.16
CA ILE A 57 32.15 3.22 2.60
C ILE A 57 33.62 3.59 2.31
N GLY A 58 33.85 4.73 1.65
CA GLY A 58 35.20 5.23 1.36
C GLY A 58 36.04 5.46 2.62
N GLN A 59 35.45 6.05 3.67
CA GLN A 59 36.12 6.25 4.97
C GLN A 59 36.45 4.94 5.69
N LYS A 60 35.56 3.94 5.62
CA LYS A 60 35.70 2.66 6.30
C LYS A 60 36.60 1.67 5.54
N GLY A 61 36.79 1.88 4.24
CA GLY A 61 37.49 0.94 3.36
C GLY A 61 36.76 -0.39 3.18
N THR A 62 35.46 -0.45 3.43
CA THR A 62 34.63 -1.65 3.25
C THR A 62 33.23 -1.31 2.76
N ALA A 63 32.73 -2.08 1.80
CA ALA A 63 31.38 -1.97 1.24
C ALA A 63 30.35 -2.83 2.00
N SER A 64 30.59 -3.12 3.27
CA SER A 64 29.69 -3.93 4.09
C SER A 64 28.34 -3.23 4.29
N LEU A 65 27.25 -3.99 4.25
CA LEU A 65 25.90 -3.48 4.51
C LEU A 65 25.73 -2.89 5.91
N SER A 66 26.58 -3.25 6.87
CA SER A 66 26.59 -2.60 8.19
C SER A 66 26.92 -1.11 8.15
N VAL A 67 27.49 -0.59 7.05
CA VAL A 67 27.68 0.86 6.87
C VAL A 67 26.33 1.59 6.81
N PHE A 68 25.28 0.93 6.30
CA PHE A 68 23.94 1.52 6.26
C PHE A 68 23.39 1.80 7.66
N ASP A 69 23.75 0.99 8.66
CA ASP A 69 23.37 1.21 10.07
C ASP A 69 23.90 2.54 10.63
N GLU A 70 25.05 3.01 10.15
CA GLU A 70 25.67 4.26 10.62
C GLU A 70 25.09 5.50 9.93
N VAL A 71 24.50 5.35 8.73
CA VAL A 71 24.09 6.47 7.88
C VAL A 71 22.58 6.66 7.86
N ILE A 72 21.82 5.56 7.92
CA ILE A 72 20.36 5.57 7.91
C ILE A 72 19.83 5.86 9.32
N PRO A 73 19.00 6.91 9.50
CA PRO A 73 18.28 7.11 10.76
C PRO A 73 17.42 5.89 11.12
N GLY A 74 17.66 5.30 12.31
CA GLY A 74 16.98 4.07 12.75
C GLY A 74 17.64 2.77 12.29
N GLY A 75 18.70 2.86 11.47
CA GLY A 75 19.47 1.72 11.00
C GLY A 75 18.82 0.93 9.85
N MET A 76 19.57 -0.05 9.34
CA MET A 76 19.18 -0.90 8.24
C MET A 76 17.99 -1.80 8.59
N ALA A 77 17.89 -2.26 9.84
CA ALA A 77 16.75 -3.10 10.26
C ALA A 77 15.43 -2.34 10.09
N SER A 78 15.32 -1.13 10.66
CA SER A 78 14.14 -0.28 10.51
C SER A 78 13.87 0.09 9.04
N ALA A 79 14.92 0.36 8.27
CA ALA A 79 14.78 0.63 6.85
C ALA A 79 14.24 -0.56 6.07
N MET A 80 14.66 -1.79 6.38
CA MET A 80 14.18 -3.01 5.73
C MET A 80 12.73 -3.32 6.07
N GLU A 81 12.30 -3.04 7.30
CA GLU A 81 10.89 -3.14 7.70
C GLU A 81 10.03 -2.18 6.89
N GLU A 82 10.38 -0.90 6.88
CA GLU A 82 9.63 0.11 6.13
C GLU A 82 9.67 -0.17 4.62
N PHE A 83 10.83 -0.51 4.07
CA PHE A 83 10.97 -0.88 2.65
C PHE A 83 10.10 -2.08 2.25
N SER A 84 10.02 -3.11 3.09
CA SER A 84 9.19 -4.28 2.81
C SER A 84 7.69 -3.92 2.81
N LEU A 85 7.27 -3.01 3.70
CA LEU A 85 5.93 -2.44 3.62
C LEU A 85 5.69 -1.67 2.31
N TRP A 86 6.63 -0.82 1.88
CA TRP A 86 6.50 -0.06 0.63
C TRP A 86 6.29 -0.96 -0.59
N ASN A 87 6.93 -2.13 -0.61
CA ASN A 87 6.81 -3.08 -1.73
C ASN A 87 5.41 -3.70 -1.85
N CYS A 88 4.55 -3.60 -0.83
CA CYS A 88 3.13 -3.95 -0.95
C CYS A 88 2.32 -2.94 -1.77
N TYR A 89 2.80 -1.70 -1.86
CA TYR A 89 2.13 -0.55 -2.49
C TYR A 89 2.71 -0.25 -3.87
N THR A 90 2.68 -1.27 -4.73
CA THR A 90 3.06 -1.19 -6.15
C THR A 90 1.96 -1.73 -7.05
N GLY A 91 2.08 -1.50 -8.36
CA GLY A 91 1.10 -1.92 -9.36
C GLY A 91 -0.30 -1.38 -9.04
N SER A 92 -1.32 -2.26 -9.00
CA SER A 92 -2.71 -1.83 -8.74
C SER A 92 -2.95 -1.34 -7.31
N ARG A 93 -2.02 -1.63 -6.38
CA ARG A 93 -2.08 -1.22 -4.97
C ARG A 93 -1.27 0.03 -4.67
N ALA A 94 -0.71 0.69 -5.69
CA ALA A 94 0.19 1.81 -5.48
C ALA A 94 -0.52 3.01 -4.81
N ASP A 95 0.11 3.52 -3.74
CA ASP A 95 -0.11 4.87 -3.22
C ASP A 95 1.16 5.69 -3.52
N THR A 96 1.07 6.45 -4.60
CA THR A 96 2.19 7.21 -5.17
C THR A 96 2.54 8.47 -4.38
N VAL A 97 1.72 8.83 -3.38
CA VAL A 97 1.98 9.97 -2.51
C VAL A 97 2.86 9.54 -1.34
N ARG A 98 2.43 8.48 -0.65
CA ARG A 98 3.08 7.98 0.58
C ARG A 98 4.31 7.13 0.30
N TYR A 99 4.27 6.33 -0.76
CA TYR A 99 5.32 5.35 -1.09
C TYR A 99 6.07 5.77 -2.36
N TYR A 100 6.24 4.85 -3.32
CA TYR A 100 6.93 5.12 -4.58
C TYR A 100 6.12 6.04 -5.49
N PRO A 101 6.63 7.23 -5.88
CA PRO A 101 5.93 8.12 -6.82
C PRO A 101 5.56 7.45 -8.14
N GLU A 102 6.40 6.52 -8.60
CA GLU A 102 6.18 5.75 -9.83
C GLU A 102 5.64 4.33 -9.55
N GLY A 103 5.23 4.04 -8.30
CA GLY A 103 4.86 2.70 -7.85
C GLY A 103 3.75 2.04 -8.68
N ALA A 104 2.89 2.84 -9.32
CA ALA A 104 1.85 2.34 -10.23
C ALA A 104 2.42 1.65 -11.48
N HIS A 105 3.64 1.99 -11.89
CA HIS A 105 4.35 1.34 -13.01
C HIS A 105 5.20 0.14 -12.54
N TYR A 106 5.42 0.00 -11.23
CA TYR A 106 6.25 -1.09 -10.70
C TYR A 106 5.43 -2.39 -10.68
N PRO A 107 6.07 -3.56 -10.88
CA PRO A 107 5.41 -4.83 -10.70
C PRO A 107 4.84 -4.96 -9.29
N GLU A 108 3.71 -5.65 -9.16
CA GLU A 108 3.23 -6.06 -7.85
C GLU A 108 4.19 -7.06 -7.21
N VAL A 109 4.47 -6.88 -5.92
CA VAL A 109 5.25 -7.88 -5.19
C VAL A 109 4.55 -9.24 -5.22
N ALA A 110 5.30 -10.29 -5.54
CA ALA A 110 4.79 -11.64 -5.59
C ALA A 110 4.46 -12.14 -4.18
N PHE A 111 3.27 -12.72 -4.04
CA PHE A 111 2.86 -13.40 -2.81
C PHE A 111 3.29 -14.86 -2.85
N GLN A 112 3.82 -15.34 -1.73
CA GLN A 112 4.18 -16.74 -1.54
C GLN A 112 2.94 -17.65 -1.52
N ALA A 113 1.83 -17.15 -0.96
CA ALA A 113 0.53 -17.81 -0.96
C ALA A 113 -0.61 -16.78 -0.90
N VAL A 114 -1.79 -17.18 -1.36
CA VAL A 114 -3.04 -16.41 -1.19
C VAL A 114 -4.15 -17.32 -0.70
N HIS A 115 -4.56 -17.14 0.55
CA HIS A 115 -5.57 -17.95 1.22
C HIS A 115 -6.97 -17.35 1.04
N LYS A 116 -7.95 -18.24 0.85
CA LYS A 116 -9.39 -17.91 0.71
C LYS A 116 -10.28 -18.71 1.66
N GLN A 117 -9.70 -19.67 2.37
CA GLN A 117 -10.35 -20.56 3.34
C GLN A 117 -9.59 -20.46 4.65
N TYR A 118 -10.31 -20.59 5.77
CA TYR A 118 -9.78 -20.41 7.11
C TYR A 118 -10.26 -21.55 8.05
N PRO A 119 -9.41 -22.03 8.98
CA PRO A 119 -8.06 -21.55 9.23
C PRO A 119 -7.09 -21.87 8.10
N ALA A 120 -6.01 -21.09 8.03
CA ALA A 120 -4.97 -21.19 7.03
C ALA A 120 -3.61 -21.24 7.71
N GLU A 121 -2.71 -22.06 7.17
CA GLU A 121 -1.35 -22.17 7.66
C GLU A 121 -0.36 -22.25 6.51
N GLY A 122 0.90 -21.98 6.82
CA GLY A 122 1.97 -22.15 5.86
C GLY A 122 3.33 -21.93 6.47
N SER A 123 4.35 -22.25 5.67
CA SER A 123 5.74 -22.02 6.01
C SER A 123 6.53 -21.66 4.76
N GLY A 124 7.72 -21.11 4.97
CA GLY A 124 8.64 -20.77 3.90
C GLY A 124 10.00 -20.41 4.44
N SER A 125 10.84 -19.82 3.57
CA SER A 125 12.13 -19.31 3.97
C SER A 125 12.50 -18.04 3.22
N VAL A 126 13.27 -17.18 3.88
CA VAL A 126 13.66 -15.85 3.40
C VAL A 126 15.17 -15.69 3.56
N GLY A 127 15.82 -15.02 2.62
CA GLY A 127 17.21 -14.59 2.74
C GLY A 127 17.41 -13.58 3.88
N HIS A 128 18.66 -13.21 4.16
CA HIS A 128 18.93 -12.04 4.98
C HIS A 128 18.54 -10.76 4.22
N LEU A 129 18.09 -9.71 4.92
CA LEU A 129 17.60 -8.45 4.31
C LEU A 129 16.60 -8.69 3.16
N ALA A 130 15.60 -9.52 3.41
CA ALA A 130 14.57 -9.87 2.43
C ALA A 130 13.22 -10.07 3.12
N ALA A 131 12.15 -10.23 2.34
CA ALA A 131 10.81 -10.39 2.87
C ALA A 131 9.98 -11.43 2.11
N SER A 132 9.05 -12.06 2.80
CA SER A 132 7.99 -12.86 2.19
C SER A 132 6.62 -12.23 2.45
N TYR A 133 5.69 -12.46 1.52
CA TYR A 133 4.38 -11.83 1.52
C TYR A 133 3.31 -12.91 1.39
N VAL A 134 2.35 -12.91 2.31
CA VAL A 134 1.26 -13.89 2.34
C VAL A 134 -0.07 -13.14 2.28
N GLY A 135 -0.89 -13.46 1.28
CA GLY A 135 -2.20 -12.86 1.11
C GLY A 135 -3.31 -13.65 1.81
N PHE A 136 -4.25 -12.94 2.42
CA PHE A 136 -5.50 -13.46 2.95
C PHE A 136 -6.68 -12.69 2.34
N LYS A 137 -7.64 -13.40 1.76
CA LYS A 137 -8.89 -12.83 1.23
C LYS A 137 -10.00 -12.89 2.28
N PRO A 138 -10.51 -11.75 2.78
CA PRO A 138 -11.62 -11.75 3.72
C PRO A 138 -12.93 -12.27 3.11
N GLN A 139 -13.78 -12.85 3.94
CA GLN A 139 -15.15 -13.21 3.57
C GLN A 139 -16.08 -12.03 3.82
N LYS A 140 -16.62 -11.40 2.76
CA LYS A 140 -17.42 -10.16 2.85
C LYS A 140 -18.63 -10.27 3.79
N GLU A 141 -19.29 -11.43 3.80
CA GLU A 141 -20.49 -11.70 4.60
C GLU A 141 -20.17 -11.91 6.09
N ALA A 142 -18.92 -12.27 6.43
CA ALA A 142 -18.55 -12.65 7.79
C ALA A 142 -18.06 -11.44 8.60
N VAL A 143 -18.85 -11.00 9.56
CA VAL A 143 -18.46 -9.97 10.53
C VAL A 143 -17.55 -10.58 11.59
N GLY A 144 -16.37 -9.99 11.78
CA GLY A 144 -15.33 -10.48 12.68
C GLY A 144 -13.97 -9.97 12.23
N GLY A 145 -12.92 -10.70 12.58
CA GLY A 145 -11.55 -10.36 12.25
C GLY A 145 -10.70 -11.57 11.88
N LEU A 146 -9.45 -11.31 11.50
CA LEU A 146 -8.45 -12.33 11.21
C LEU A 146 -7.35 -12.23 12.27
N ARG A 147 -7.17 -13.30 13.05
CA ARG A 147 -5.98 -13.46 13.89
C ARG A 147 -4.87 -14.05 13.06
N ILE A 148 -3.67 -13.51 13.18
CA ILE A 148 -2.49 -14.00 12.46
C ILE A 148 -1.36 -14.17 13.47
N ASP A 149 -0.86 -15.39 13.57
CA ASP A 149 0.27 -15.77 14.42
C ASP A 149 1.47 -16.16 13.54
N PRO A 150 2.34 -15.19 13.20
CA PRO A 150 3.56 -15.45 12.47
C PRO A 150 4.70 -15.82 13.42
N HIS A 151 5.49 -16.81 13.01
CA HIS A 151 6.67 -17.24 13.75
C HIS A 151 7.88 -17.32 12.82
N GLY A 152 8.99 -16.75 13.27
CA GLY A 152 10.28 -16.82 12.60
C GLY A 152 11.24 -17.73 13.35
N SER A 153 12.07 -18.49 12.63
CA SER A 153 13.17 -19.22 13.25
C SER A 153 14.29 -18.26 13.71
N ARG A 154 15.54 -18.73 13.79
CA ARG A 154 16.73 -17.90 14.13
C ARG A 154 16.77 -16.58 13.33
N GLY A 155 17.54 -15.61 13.83
CA GLY A 155 17.71 -14.30 13.20
C GLY A 155 16.71 -13.25 13.70
N ASN A 156 16.68 -12.11 13.02
CA ASN A 156 15.89 -10.94 13.42
C ASN A 156 14.66 -10.81 12.51
N TRP A 157 13.48 -11.03 13.08
CA TRP A 157 12.23 -10.98 12.33
C TRP A 157 11.42 -9.75 12.69
N SER A 158 10.80 -9.16 11.68
CA SER A 158 9.71 -8.20 11.83
C SER A 158 8.50 -8.71 11.07
N PHE A 159 7.33 -8.63 11.72
CA PHE A 159 6.06 -9.06 11.16
C PHE A 159 5.13 -7.86 11.09
N GLN A 160 4.63 -7.57 9.90
CA GLN A 160 3.74 -6.44 9.66
C GLN A 160 2.51 -6.92 8.89
N VAL A 161 1.40 -6.23 9.08
CA VAL A 161 0.18 -6.49 8.31
C VAL A 161 -0.26 -5.22 7.60
N SER A 162 -0.56 -5.36 6.32
CA SER A 162 -1.15 -4.31 5.49
C SER A 162 -2.49 -4.77 4.97
N CYS A 163 -3.49 -3.88 5.02
CA CYS A 163 -4.83 -4.15 4.53
C CYS A 163 -5.12 -3.30 3.28
N PHE A 164 -5.97 -3.79 2.38
CA PHE A 164 -6.35 -3.09 1.15
C PHE A 164 -7.88 -3.08 1.01
N PRO A 165 -8.52 -1.90 0.87
CA PRO A 165 -7.94 -0.54 0.87
C PRO A 165 -7.13 -0.24 2.14
N SER A 166 -6.09 0.59 2.02
CA SER A 166 -5.18 0.89 3.11
C SER A 166 -5.76 1.86 4.11
N GLU A 167 -5.56 1.56 5.39
CA GLU A 167 -5.83 2.48 6.48
C GLU A 167 -4.89 3.70 6.45
N GLU A 168 -5.28 4.79 7.11
CA GLU A 168 -4.41 5.96 7.25
C GLU A 168 -3.19 5.70 8.13
N ARG A 169 -3.24 4.66 8.97
CA ARG A 169 -2.14 4.24 9.85
C ARG A 169 -1.89 2.74 9.67
N PRO A 170 -0.61 2.31 9.52
CA PRO A 170 -0.26 0.90 9.56
C PRO A 170 -0.73 0.26 10.87
N LEU A 171 -1.17 -1.00 10.81
CA LEU A 171 -1.54 -1.75 12.01
C LEU A 171 -0.31 -2.00 12.87
N THR A 172 -0.44 -1.81 14.18
CA THR A 172 0.61 -2.10 15.17
C THR A 172 0.54 -3.54 15.69
N THR A 173 -0.41 -4.32 15.18
CA THR A 173 -0.68 -5.71 15.55
C THR A 173 -0.89 -6.53 14.29
N THR A 174 -0.69 -7.84 14.38
CA THR A 174 -0.99 -8.80 13.31
C THR A 174 -2.48 -9.17 13.26
N ASP A 175 -3.23 -8.89 14.33
CA ASP A 175 -4.68 -9.08 14.40
C ASP A 175 -5.42 -8.01 13.60
N VAL A 176 -6.26 -8.43 12.66
CA VAL A 176 -7.04 -7.54 11.79
C VAL A 176 -8.52 -7.62 12.16
N ALA A 177 -8.99 -6.63 12.91
CA ALA A 177 -10.40 -6.49 13.20
C ALA A 177 -11.21 -6.00 12.00
N ALA A 178 -12.53 -6.27 12.01
CA ALA A 178 -13.47 -5.88 10.96
C ALA A 178 -12.97 -6.27 9.56
N TRP A 179 -12.47 -7.49 9.41
CA TRP A 179 -11.72 -7.92 8.23
C TRP A 179 -12.52 -7.81 6.92
N ASN A 180 -13.85 -7.85 6.99
CA ASN A 180 -14.76 -7.78 5.85
C ASN A 180 -14.73 -6.42 5.14
N ARG A 181 -14.21 -5.37 5.79
CA ARG A 181 -13.90 -4.06 5.19
C ARG A 181 -12.85 -4.14 4.07
N TYR A 182 -11.98 -5.14 4.15
CA TYR A 182 -10.82 -5.26 3.27
C TYR A 182 -11.08 -6.27 2.15
N THR A 183 -10.49 -6.00 0.99
CA THR A 183 -10.46 -6.90 -0.17
C THR A 183 -9.23 -7.81 -0.19
N GLN A 184 -8.22 -7.45 0.60
CA GLN A 184 -6.96 -8.18 0.76
C GLN A 184 -6.32 -7.77 2.09
N ILE A 185 -5.85 -8.75 2.84
CA ILE A 185 -4.93 -8.58 3.96
C ILE A 185 -3.60 -9.22 3.55
N VAL A 186 -2.48 -8.60 3.87
CA VAL A 186 -1.13 -9.07 3.53
C VAL A 186 -0.29 -9.11 4.79
N LEU A 187 0.16 -10.31 5.16
CA LEU A 187 1.21 -10.51 6.15
C LEU A 187 2.56 -10.37 5.45
N ILE A 188 3.43 -9.55 6.02
CA ILE A 188 4.78 -9.28 5.57
C ILE A 188 5.73 -9.84 6.63
N LEU A 189 6.56 -10.80 6.24
CA LEU A 189 7.55 -11.43 7.10
C LEU A 189 8.94 -10.98 6.64
N THR A 190 9.54 -10.06 7.36
CA THR A 190 10.80 -9.40 7.00
C THR A 190 11.94 -9.93 7.87
N GLN A 191 13.04 -10.34 7.23
CA GLN A 191 14.26 -10.74 7.91
C GLN A 191 15.30 -9.63 7.80
N THR A 192 15.74 -9.10 8.95
CA THR A 192 16.60 -7.91 9.03
C THR A 192 18.06 -8.21 9.41
N SER A 193 18.42 -9.48 9.59
CA SER A 193 19.83 -9.87 9.78
C SER A 193 20.67 -9.42 8.57
N PHE A 194 21.91 -9.01 8.80
CA PHE A 194 22.82 -8.55 7.74
C PHE A 194 23.46 -9.68 6.91
N LYS A 195 23.40 -10.92 7.39
CA LYS A 195 24.03 -12.07 6.74
C LYS A 195 23.41 -13.39 7.19
N GLY A 196 23.72 -14.45 6.45
CA GLY A 196 23.26 -15.80 6.72
C GLY A 196 21.95 -16.13 6.00
N GLY A 197 21.29 -17.19 6.47
CA GLY A 197 20.07 -17.72 5.86
C GLY A 197 20.32 -18.96 4.98
N PRO A 198 19.28 -19.48 4.33
CA PRO A 198 17.89 -19.01 4.44
C PRO A 198 17.33 -19.18 5.87
N PHE A 199 16.42 -18.30 6.25
CA PHE A 199 15.75 -18.28 7.54
C PHE A 199 14.31 -18.76 7.37
N SER A 200 13.94 -19.82 8.08
CA SER A 200 12.61 -20.40 7.98
C SER A 200 11.59 -19.59 8.79
N TYR A 201 10.36 -19.55 8.32
CA TYR A 201 9.21 -19.00 9.02
C TYR A 201 7.99 -19.91 8.87
N SER A 202 7.02 -19.73 9.74
CA SER A 202 5.68 -20.32 9.66
C SER A 202 4.62 -19.28 10.06
N TYR A 203 3.37 -19.53 9.70
CA TYR A 203 2.25 -18.71 10.15
C TYR A 203 0.99 -19.57 10.29
N TRP A 204 0.15 -19.18 11.24
CA TRP A 204 -1.24 -19.60 11.36
C TRP A 204 -2.14 -18.39 11.23
N ALA A 205 -3.30 -18.54 10.60
CA ALA A 205 -4.30 -17.50 10.50
C ALA A 205 -5.71 -18.07 10.62
N GLU A 206 -6.54 -17.47 11.46
CA GLU A 206 -7.90 -17.95 11.71
C GLU A 206 -8.89 -16.80 11.82
N PHE A 207 -10.11 -17.06 11.36
CA PHE A 207 -11.21 -16.12 11.52
C PHE A 207 -11.71 -16.15 12.97
N ASP A 208 -11.81 -14.97 13.58
CA ASP A 208 -12.36 -14.77 14.91
C ASP A 208 -13.65 -13.91 14.79
N PRO A 209 -14.84 -14.49 15.06
CA PRO A 209 -16.10 -13.75 14.98
C PRO A 209 -16.21 -12.61 16.01
N ASP A 210 -15.48 -12.69 17.12
CA ASP A 210 -15.50 -11.70 18.19
C ASP A 210 -14.50 -10.55 17.95
N LEU A 211 -13.55 -10.72 17.01
CA LEU A 211 -12.57 -9.71 16.61
C LEU A 211 -13.19 -8.65 15.67
N THR A 212 -14.27 -8.04 16.12
CA THR A 212 -15.02 -7.02 15.37
C THR A 212 -14.39 -5.63 15.41
N GLY A 213 -13.49 -5.40 16.36
CA GLY A 213 -12.83 -4.11 16.60
C GLY A 213 -13.62 -3.22 17.56
N LYS A 214 -12.91 -2.37 18.31
CA LYS A 214 -13.53 -1.40 19.24
C LYS A 214 -13.68 -0.02 18.59
N GLU A 215 -14.51 0.11 17.57
CA GLU A 215 -15.15 1.38 17.18
C GLU A 215 -16.41 1.03 16.38
N PRO A 216 -17.59 1.62 16.66
CA PRO A 216 -18.70 1.53 15.74
C PRO A 216 -18.26 2.01 14.36
N LEU A 217 -18.70 1.30 13.32
CA LEU A 217 -18.57 1.76 11.95
C LEU A 217 -19.03 3.22 11.84
N THR A 218 -18.12 4.12 11.50
CA THR A 218 -18.46 5.52 11.24
C THR A 218 -18.61 5.71 9.74
N ALA A 219 -19.68 6.40 9.35
CA ALA A 219 -19.80 6.85 7.98
C ALA A 219 -18.82 8.01 7.78
N VAL A 220 -17.99 7.94 6.73
CA VAL A 220 -16.99 8.97 6.44
C VAL A 220 -16.83 9.13 4.93
N LEU A 221 -16.82 10.38 4.45
CA LEU A 221 -16.34 10.69 3.11
C LEU A 221 -14.84 10.95 3.21
N ARG A 222 -14.03 10.27 2.39
CA ARG A 222 -12.57 10.43 2.41
C ARG A 222 -12.11 11.41 1.34
N GLN A 223 -10.87 11.89 1.47
CA GLN A 223 -10.26 12.74 0.47
C GLN A 223 -10.11 11.99 -0.86
N ASN A 224 -10.50 12.60 -1.97
CA ASN A 224 -10.30 12.02 -3.29
C ASN A 224 -8.80 11.90 -3.62
N TRP A 225 -8.43 10.91 -4.44
CA TRP A 225 -7.05 10.77 -4.92
C TRP A 225 -6.98 10.44 -6.42
N PRO A 226 -6.02 11.01 -7.15
CA PRO A 226 -5.12 12.10 -6.70
C PRO A 226 -5.90 13.40 -6.42
N ASN A 227 -5.35 14.24 -5.53
CA ASN A 227 -5.76 15.62 -5.31
C ASN A 227 -4.51 16.48 -5.07
N PRO A 228 -4.11 17.40 -5.97
CA PRO A 228 -4.84 17.79 -7.19
C PRO A 228 -5.01 16.65 -8.19
N PHE A 229 -6.17 16.60 -8.82
CA PHE A 229 -6.49 15.70 -9.91
C PHE A 229 -6.02 16.33 -11.22
N ASP A 230 -4.89 15.87 -11.77
CA ASP A 230 -4.43 16.28 -13.11
C ASP A 230 -4.96 15.29 -14.16
N ILE A 231 -5.87 15.78 -15.02
CA ILE A 231 -6.48 14.97 -16.09
C ILE A 231 -5.43 14.44 -17.08
N ARG A 232 -4.32 15.17 -17.28
CA ARG A 232 -3.27 14.80 -18.24
C ARG A 232 -2.45 13.61 -17.76
N GLU A 233 -2.38 13.39 -16.45
CA GLU A 233 -1.59 12.31 -15.84
C GLU A 233 -2.46 11.09 -15.50
N THR A 234 -3.57 11.27 -14.78
CA THR A 234 -4.29 10.12 -14.19
C THR A 234 -5.63 9.81 -14.86
N SER A 235 -6.11 10.65 -15.78
CA SER A 235 -7.40 10.56 -16.49
C SER A 235 -8.67 10.55 -15.60
N LYS A 236 -8.56 10.21 -14.32
CA LYS A 236 -9.64 10.19 -13.32
C LYS A 236 -9.11 10.38 -11.89
N THR A 237 -10.01 10.69 -10.98
CA THR A 237 -9.80 10.67 -9.52
C THR A 237 -10.77 9.69 -8.86
N THR A 238 -10.37 9.08 -7.76
CA THR A 238 -11.15 8.13 -6.96
C THR A 238 -11.61 8.83 -5.68
N ILE A 239 -12.91 8.76 -5.41
CA ILE A 239 -13.58 9.34 -4.24
C ILE A 239 -14.01 8.20 -3.31
N PRO A 240 -13.32 7.97 -2.19
CA PRO A 240 -13.58 6.84 -1.29
C PRO A 240 -14.52 7.24 -0.17
N PHE A 241 -15.29 6.28 0.33
CA PHE A 241 -16.17 6.51 1.47
C PHE A 241 -16.48 5.21 2.21
N ASP A 242 -16.82 5.34 3.48
CA ASP A 242 -17.28 4.24 4.33
C ASP A 242 -18.70 4.51 4.83
N LEU A 243 -19.44 3.44 5.11
CA LEU A 243 -20.82 3.49 5.60
C LEU A 243 -20.91 2.91 7.01
N ALA A 244 -21.66 3.59 7.87
CA ALA A 244 -21.97 3.13 9.23
C ALA A 244 -22.92 1.92 9.24
N SER A 245 -23.84 1.88 8.28
CA SER A 245 -24.92 0.90 8.13
C SER A 245 -25.35 0.82 6.66
N PRO A 246 -26.17 -0.18 6.25
CA PRO A 246 -26.66 -0.25 4.89
C PRO A 246 -27.42 1.02 4.50
N ALA A 247 -27.11 1.59 3.34
CA ALA A 247 -27.69 2.87 2.91
C ALA A 247 -27.81 2.97 1.39
N ASP A 248 -28.84 3.67 0.93
CA ASP A 248 -28.90 4.18 -0.44
C ASP A 248 -27.94 5.36 -0.58
N VAL A 249 -26.94 5.23 -1.45
CA VAL A 249 -25.86 6.21 -1.60
C VAL A 249 -26.02 7.05 -2.85
N ILE A 250 -25.95 8.36 -2.67
CA ILE A 250 -25.88 9.35 -3.75
C ILE A 250 -24.60 10.15 -3.57
N LEU A 251 -23.82 10.28 -4.65
CA LEU A 251 -22.65 11.15 -4.69
C LEU A 251 -22.87 12.25 -5.71
N SER A 252 -22.74 13.50 -5.27
CA SER A 252 -22.92 14.69 -6.10
C SER A 252 -21.66 15.52 -6.13
N ILE A 253 -21.31 16.06 -7.29
CA ILE A 253 -20.17 16.94 -7.53
C ILE A 253 -20.72 18.31 -7.92
N TYR A 254 -20.19 19.36 -7.29
CA TYR A 254 -20.59 20.74 -7.45
C TYR A 254 -19.39 21.61 -7.82
N SER A 255 -19.64 22.66 -8.60
CA SER A 255 -18.67 23.74 -8.82
C SER A 255 -18.56 24.63 -7.58
N VAL A 256 -17.56 25.52 -7.56
CA VAL A 256 -17.39 26.54 -6.50
C VAL A 256 -18.61 27.45 -6.30
N ASN A 257 -19.43 27.63 -7.35
CA ASN A 257 -20.66 28.42 -7.29
C ASN A 257 -21.88 27.61 -6.81
N GLY A 258 -21.69 26.35 -6.41
CA GLY A 258 -22.76 25.45 -5.97
C GLY A 258 -23.57 24.82 -7.12
N GLN A 259 -23.22 25.08 -8.38
CA GLN A 259 -23.87 24.41 -9.51
C GLN A 259 -23.55 22.92 -9.51
N LEU A 260 -24.59 22.07 -9.60
CA LEU A 260 -24.43 20.63 -9.77
C LEU A 260 -23.76 20.31 -11.11
N VAL A 261 -22.62 19.63 -11.04
CA VAL A 261 -21.80 19.21 -12.19
C VAL A 261 -22.12 17.78 -12.58
N ARG A 262 -22.18 16.88 -11.61
CA ARG A 262 -22.43 15.45 -11.82
C ARG A 262 -23.12 14.86 -10.60
N ARG A 263 -24.03 13.91 -10.81
CA ARG A 263 -24.71 13.16 -9.77
C ARG A 263 -24.73 11.69 -10.16
N GLU A 264 -24.32 10.84 -9.23
CA GLU A 264 -24.28 9.40 -9.39
C GLU A 264 -25.09 8.76 -8.27
N GLU A 265 -26.08 7.96 -8.64
CA GLU A 265 -26.90 7.19 -7.71
C GLU A 265 -26.36 5.77 -7.68
N LEU A 266 -25.64 5.44 -6.61
CA LEU A 266 -25.01 4.14 -6.43
C LEU A 266 -25.98 3.08 -5.90
N GLY A 267 -27.15 3.52 -5.42
CA GLY A 267 -28.16 2.64 -4.85
C GLY A 267 -27.75 2.06 -3.50
N PRO A 268 -28.34 0.93 -3.09
CA PRO A 268 -28.13 0.35 -1.78
C PRO A 268 -26.74 -0.28 -1.68
N LEU A 269 -25.97 0.16 -0.69
CA LEU A 269 -24.63 -0.34 -0.39
C LEU A 269 -24.54 -0.81 1.06
N SER A 270 -23.82 -1.92 1.28
CA SER A 270 -23.60 -2.51 2.60
C SER A 270 -22.46 -1.80 3.36
N PRO A 271 -22.50 -1.75 4.70
CA PRO A 271 -21.34 -1.30 5.47
C PRO A 271 -20.23 -2.35 5.38
N ASN A 272 -19.05 -2.01 5.88
CA ASN A 272 -17.86 -2.86 5.79
C ASN A 272 -17.50 -3.30 4.36
N SER A 273 -17.60 -2.42 3.38
CA SER A 273 -17.10 -2.69 2.04
C SER A 273 -16.35 -1.47 1.55
N TYR A 274 -15.25 -1.69 0.82
CA TYR A 274 -14.55 -0.60 0.18
C TYR A 274 -15.42 -0.01 -0.92
N HIS A 275 -15.95 1.19 -0.68
CA HIS A 275 -16.75 1.90 -1.65
C HIS A 275 -15.98 3.09 -2.20
N ASN A 276 -16.09 3.28 -3.50
CA ASN A 276 -15.55 4.45 -4.15
C ASN A 276 -16.33 4.80 -5.42
N LEU A 277 -16.22 6.06 -5.83
CA LEU A 277 -16.66 6.54 -7.13
C LEU A 277 -15.45 7.08 -7.90
N SER A 278 -15.32 6.74 -9.19
CA SER A 278 -14.35 7.39 -10.06
C SER A 278 -14.98 8.56 -10.81
N TRP A 279 -14.32 9.72 -10.80
CA TRP A 279 -14.71 10.88 -11.60
C TRP A 279 -13.62 11.25 -12.61
N ASP A 280 -14.00 11.42 -13.87
CA ASP A 280 -13.11 11.69 -15.01
C ASP A 280 -13.06 13.18 -15.40
N GLY A 281 -13.56 14.07 -14.54
CA GLY A 281 -13.57 15.51 -14.81
C GLY A 281 -14.58 15.93 -15.88
N LYS A 282 -15.66 15.16 -16.05
CA LYS A 282 -16.77 15.50 -16.95
C LYS A 282 -18.06 15.77 -16.18
N ASP A 283 -18.89 16.63 -16.74
CA ASP A 283 -20.25 16.89 -16.27
C ASP A 283 -21.21 15.74 -16.60
N GLN A 284 -22.48 15.87 -16.19
CA GLN A 284 -23.52 14.88 -16.44
C GLN A 284 -23.77 14.59 -17.93
N GLN A 285 -23.42 15.52 -18.83
CA GLN A 285 -23.56 15.37 -20.28
C GLN A 285 -22.30 14.79 -20.93
N GLY A 286 -21.29 14.41 -20.15
CA GLY A 286 -20.02 13.89 -20.66
C GLY A 286 -19.10 14.97 -21.22
N ARG A 287 -19.34 16.25 -20.91
CA ARG A 287 -18.48 17.36 -21.36
C ARG A 287 -17.39 17.61 -20.31
N PRO A 288 -16.12 17.79 -20.71
CA PRO A 288 -15.05 18.14 -19.77
C PRO A 288 -15.32 19.46 -19.07
N VAL A 289 -15.09 19.52 -17.76
CA VAL A 289 -15.19 20.77 -16.99
C VAL A 289 -13.85 21.51 -16.94
N ALA A 290 -13.88 22.79 -16.55
CA ALA A 290 -12.68 23.63 -16.47
C ALA A 290 -11.82 23.29 -15.23
N SER A 291 -10.51 23.58 -15.29
CA SER A 291 -9.65 23.50 -14.10
C SER A 291 -10.17 24.41 -13.00
N GLY A 292 -10.10 23.96 -11.75
CA GLY A 292 -10.63 24.70 -10.62
C GLY A 292 -11.00 23.83 -9.42
N ILE A 293 -11.56 24.48 -8.41
CA ILE A 293 -12.02 23.82 -7.18
C ILE A 293 -13.44 23.31 -7.40
N TYR A 294 -13.66 22.06 -7.02
CA TYR A 294 -14.95 21.39 -6.98
C TYR A 294 -15.21 20.83 -5.59
N PHE A 295 -16.48 20.68 -5.25
CA PHE A 295 -16.92 20.04 -4.02
C PHE A 295 -17.65 18.75 -4.37
N TYR A 296 -17.37 17.68 -3.63
CA TYR A 296 -18.13 16.44 -3.75
C TYR A 296 -18.77 16.13 -2.41
N GLN A 297 -20.02 15.70 -2.47
CA GLN A 297 -20.86 15.41 -1.32
C GLN A 297 -21.40 13.98 -1.44
N ILE A 298 -21.36 13.26 -0.34
CA ILE A 298 -22.06 11.99 -0.19
C ILE A 298 -23.32 12.20 0.65
N LYS A 299 -24.38 11.51 0.26
CA LYS A 299 -25.58 11.34 1.07
C LYS A 299 -25.87 9.84 1.24
N ALA A 300 -25.97 9.40 2.48
CA ALA A 300 -26.26 8.01 2.85
C ALA A 300 -27.13 8.00 4.12
N ASN A 301 -28.42 7.70 4.00
CA ASN A 301 -29.40 7.83 5.10
C ASN A 301 -29.32 9.23 5.79
N ASN A 302 -28.98 9.27 7.08
CA ASN A 302 -28.81 10.49 7.88
C ASN A 302 -27.39 11.07 7.81
N PHE A 303 -26.47 10.41 7.09
CA PHE A 303 -25.10 10.89 6.91
C PHE A 303 -25.01 11.76 5.66
N THR A 304 -24.44 12.95 5.83
CA THR A 304 -24.06 13.85 4.72
C THR A 304 -22.72 14.46 5.07
N ASP A 305 -21.76 14.31 4.15
CA ASP A 305 -20.43 14.87 4.31
C ASP A 305 -19.96 15.43 2.96
N THR A 306 -19.16 16.50 3.01
CA THR A 306 -18.72 17.25 1.83
C THR A 306 -17.24 17.54 1.91
N ARG A 307 -16.53 17.29 0.82
CA ARG A 307 -15.10 17.59 0.69
C ARG A 307 -14.81 18.32 -0.60
N LYS A 308 -13.64 18.97 -0.65
CA LYS A 308 -13.16 19.71 -1.82
C LYS A 308 -12.11 18.92 -2.59
N MET A 309 -12.03 19.16 -3.90
CA MET A 309 -10.99 18.66 -4.78
C MET A 309 -10.53 19.76 -5.73
N LEU A 310 -9.27 19.69 -6.17
CA LEU A 310 -8.71 20.58 -7.18
C LEU A 310 -8.52 19.81 -8.48
N LEU A 311 -9.12 20.27 -9.56
CA LEU A 311 -8.92 19.75 -10.91
C LEU A 311 -7.92 20.61 -11.69
N ILE A 312 -6.94 19.97 -12.31
CA ILE A 312 -5.94 20.56 -13.22
C ILE A 312 -6.09 19.90 -14.59
N LYS A 313 -5.97 20.70 -15.65
CA LYS A 313 -6.08 20.28 -17.04
C LYS A 313 -5.00 20.98 -17.87
#